data_AF-A0A4U8SWL6-F1
#
_entry.id   AF-A0A4U8SWL6-F1
#
_cell.length_a   1.000
_cell.length_b   1.000
_cell.length_c   1.000
_cell.angle_alpha   90.00
_cell.angle_beta   90.00
_cell.angle_gamma   90.00
#
_symmetry.space_group_name_H-M   'P 1'
#
loop_
_entity.id
_entity.type
_entity.pdbx_description
1 polymer ?
#
loop_
_entity_poly.entity_id
_entity_poly.type
_entity_poly.pdbx_seq_one_letter_code
_entity_poly.pdbx_strand_id
1 'polypeptide(L)'
;MPTSTTELLKTELGKAFLEAKQKDDRARMFYKKNEIGEDVVIQWNPYKKLDENPYAIVVANAFDEMIKKTIPQDAVLSTSFQNWINRTKNELIVDSKIARDDYFKAQTNFETGEYTENKGNDLLKAKMDYLEMTLSRFQKAFTTHMERNADKAFADEATLEKFKAYYIQQSEKVNERLEKGDFSAYDRKDKEGNVIKAGSEEDAQQHKSNIDSLLSDVAKAQQEQNAKTQEQVTEDYVGDTLDKIHKMR
;
A
#
# COMPACT_ATOMS: atom_id res chain seq x y z
N MET A 1 -23.67 0.90 -17.91
CA MET A 1 -23.28 1.19 -16.52
C MET A 1 -22.30 0.13 -16.06
N PRO A 2 -21.20 0.46 -15.35
CA PRO A 2 -20.31 -0.55 -14.79
C PRO A 2 -21.07 -1.34 -13.70
N THR A 3 -21.18 -2.65 -13.88
CA THR A 3 -21.79 -3.57 -12.91
C THR A 3 -20.95 -3.60 -11.65
N SER A 4 -21.54 -3.28 -10.50
CA SER A 4 -20.79 -3.28 -9.23
C SER A 4 -20.49 -4.72 -8.78
N THR A 5 -19.42 -4.92 -8.01
CA THR A 5 -19.11 -6.22 -7.39
C THR A 5 -20.30 -6.76 -6.58
N THR A 6 -21.05 -5.87 -5.93
CA THR A 6 -22.27 -6.17 -5.17
C THR A 6 -23.40 -6.69 -6.06
N GLU A 7 -23.48 -6.27 -7.32
CA GLU A 7 -24.43 -6.81 -8.30
C GLU A 7 -23.99 -8.16 -8.86
N LEU A 8 -22.68 -8.35 -9.08
CA LEU A 8 -22.13 -9.63 -9.53
C LEU A 8 -22.36 -10.73 -8.49
N LEU A 9 -22.23 -10.41 -7.20
CA LEU A 9 -22.46 -11.33 -6.09
C LEU A 9 -23.93 -11.79 -5.92
N LYS A 10 -24.89 -11.14 -6.59
CA LYS A 10 -26.32 -11.53 -6.52
C LYS A 10 -26.64 -12.78 -7.34
N THR A 11 -25.72 -13.22 -8.20
CA THR A 11 -25.91 -14.40 -9.05
C THR A 11 -24.86 -15.46 -8.74
N GLU A 12 -25.24 -16.75 -8.80
CA GLU A 12 -24.30 -17.85 -8.60
C GLU A 12 -23.16 -17.84 -9.64
N LEU A 13 -23.47 -17.47 -10.89
CA LEU A 13 -22.46 -17.30 -11.93
C LEU A 13 -21.48 -16.16 -11.63
N GLY A 14 -21.98 -15.00 -11.17
CA GLY A 14 -21.14 -13.87 -10.82
C GLY A 14 -20.26 -14.13 -9.60
N LYS A 15 -20.74 -14.88 -8.59
CA LYS A 15 -19.90 -15.40 -7.49
C LYS A 15 -18.79 -16.32 -8.00
N ALA A 16 -19.14 -17.30 -8.84
CA ALA A 16 -18.17 -18.24 -9.39
C ALA A 16 -17.08 -17.54 -10.24
N PHE A 17 -17.46 -16.56 -11.04
CA PHE A 17 -16.51 -15.74 -11.81
C PHE A 17 -15.64 -14.86 -10.91
N LEU A 18 -16.20 -14.30 -9.82
CA LEU A 18 -15.42 -13.54 -8.85
C LEU A 18 -14.38 -14.43 -8.15
N GLU A 19 -14.76 -15.64 -7.75
CA GLU A 19 -13.86 -16.62 -7.14
C GLU A 19 -12.78 -17.10 -8.12
N ALA A 20 -13.15 -17.37 -9.37
CA ALA A 20 -12.21 -17.75 -10.42
C ALA A 20 -11.19 -16.63 -10.70
N LYS A 21 -11.65 -15.37 -10.77
CA LYS A 21 -10.78 -14.21 -10.90
C LYS A 21 -9.85 -14.07 -9.70
N GLN A 22 -10.36 -14.19 -8.47
CA GLN A 22 -9.51 -14.16 -7.28
C GLN A 22 -8.51 -15.31 -7.22
N LYS A 23 -8.82 -16.48 -7.79
CA LYS A 23 -7.89 -17.61 -7.93
C LYS A 23 -6.82 -17.34 -8.99
N ASP A 24 -7.17 -16.79 -10.15
CA ASP A 24 -6.21 -16.39 -11.19
C ASP A 24 -5.29 -15.25 -10.70
N ASP A 25 -5.86 -14.23 -10.07
CA ASP A 25 -5.11 -13.12 -9.47
C ASP A 25 -4.14 -13.64 -8.38
N ARG A 26 -4.53 -14.67 -7.60
CA ARG A 26 -3.65 -15.35 -6.64
C ARG A 26 -2.57 -16.21 -7.31
N ALA A 27 -2.87 -16.87 -8.42
CA ALA A 27 -1.91 -17.71 -9.14
C ALA A 27 -0.80 -16.88 -9.81
N ARG A 28 -1.07 -15.61 -10.13
CA ARG A 28 -0.11 -14.70 -10.77
C ARG A 28 0.71 -13.85 -9.79
N MET A 29 0.31 -13.80 -8.52
CA MET A 29 0.94 -12.96 -7.50
C MET A 29 1.69 -13.80 -6.49
N PHE A 30 2.94 -13.42 -6.21
CA PHE A 30 3.77 -14.08 -5.20
C PHE A 30 3.60 -13.38 -3.86
N TYR A 31 3.63 -14.16 -2.77
CA TYR A 31 3.50 -13.66 -1.40
C TYR A 31 4.77 -13.95 -0.61
N LYS A 32 5.10 -13.07 0.33
CA LYS A 32 6.12 -13.29 1.36
C LYS A 32 5.55 -12.97 2.74
N LYS A 33 6.13 -13.53 3.78
CA LYS A 33 5.85 -13.09 5.15
C LYS A 33 6.51 -11.74 5.40
N ASN A 34 5.76 -10.80 5.96
CA ASN A 34 6.32 -9.54 6.48
C ASN A 34 6.94 -9.76 7.87
N GLU A 35 7.39 -8.67 8.48
CA GLU A 35 8.08 -8.60 9.76
C GLU A 35 7.26 -9.21 10.92
N ILE A 36 5.93 -9.22 10.80
CA ILE A 36 4.99 -9.75 11.80
C ILE A 36 4.37 -11.11 11.40
N GLY A 37 4.87 -11.74 10.33
CA GLY A 37 4.42 -13.07 9.90
C GLY A 37 3.13 -13.09 9.07
N GLU A 38 2.70 -11.95 8.53
CA GLU A 38 1.51 -11.84 7.67
C GLU A 38 1.88 -11.89 6.18
N ASP A 39 0.96 -12.39 5.34
CA ASP A 39 1.21 -12.55 3.92
C ASP A 39 1.06 -11.22 3.16
N VAL A 40 2.19 -10.76 2.63
CA VAL A 40 2.27 -9.55 1.82
C VAL A 40 2.64 -9.88 0.38
N VAL A 41 1.91 -9.28 -0.57
CA VAL A 41 2.17 -9.38 -2.01
C VAL A 41 3.54 -8.80 -2.32
N ILE A 42 4.37 -9.59 -3.00
CA ILE A 42 5.71 -9.18 -3.44
C ILE A 42 5.55 -8.14 -4.55
N GLN A 43 6.11 -6.95 -4.32
CA GLN A 43 6.26 -5.95 -5.39
C GLN A 43 7.20 -6.48 -6.47
N TRP A 44 6.79 -6.38 -7.72
CA TRP A 44 7.63 -6.77 -8.84
C TRP A 44 8.79 -5.82 -9.00
N ASN A 45 9.96 -6.37 -9.30
CA ASN A 45 11.11 -5.57 -9.66
C ASN A 45 10.92 -5.01 -11.08
N PRO A 46 10.77 -3.68 -11.26
CA PRO A 46 10.50 -3.09 -12.57
C PRO A 46 11.66 -3.30 -13.57
N TYR A 47 12.90 -3.39 -13.08
CA TYR A 47 14.06 -3.68 -13.93
C TYR A 47 13.99 -5.07 -14.58
N LYS A 48 13.38 -6.05 -13.89
CA LYS A 48 13.15 -7.40 -14.43
C LYS A 48 11.97 -7.46 -15.41
N LYS A 49 11.29 -6.35 -15.66
CA LYS A 49 10.10 -6.26 -16.51
C LYS A 49 10.30 -5.42 -17.76
N LEU A 50 11.47 -4.81 -17.94
CA LEU A 50 11.77 -3.91 -19.06
C LEU A 50 11.64 -4.58 -20.43
N ASP A 51 12.05 -5.85 -20.55
CA ASP A 51 12.04 -6.57 -21.83
C ASP A 51 10.63 -6.71 -22.41
N GLU A 52 9.62 -6.83 -21.54
CA GLU A 52 8.21 -6.96 -21.93
C GLU A 52 7.43 -5.64 -21.80
N ASN A 53 7.88 -4.76 -20.90
CA ASN A 53 7.18 -3.53 -20.51
C ASN A 53 8.18 -2.37 -20.44
N PRO A 54 8.41 -1.63 -21.54
CA PRO A 54 9.49 -0.64 -21.62
C PRO A 54 9.31 0.56 -20.67
N TYR A 55 8.08 0.80 -20.22
CA TYR A 55 7.76 1.90 -19.29
C TYR A 55 7.69 1.46 -17.82
N ALA A 56 8.04 0.20 -17.50
CA ALA A 56 7.89 -0.38 -16.15
C ALA A 56 8.53 0.48 -15.04
N ILE A 57 9.73 1.01 -15.27
CA ILE A 57 10.42 1.87 -14.28
C ILE A 57 9.71 3.21 -14.12
N VAL A 58 9.34 3.86 -15.22
CA VAL A 58 8.67 5.17 -15.19
C VAL A 58 7.35 5.07 -14.44
N VAL A 59 6.58 4.03 -14.75
CA VAL A 59 5.30 3.73 -14.09
C VAL A 59 5.51 3.45 -12.60
N ALA A 60 6.48 2.60 -12.24
CA ALA A 60 6.76 2.27 -10.84
C ALA A 60 7.14 3.53 -10.04
N ASN A 61 8.01 4.38 -10.58
CA ASN A 61 8.43 5.62 -9.93
C ASN A 61 7.27 6.60 -9.78
N ALA A 62 6.46 6.80 -10.82
CA ALA A 62 5.31 7.70 -10.76
C ALA A 62 4.26 7.21 -9.74
N PHE A 63 4.06 5.89 -9.64
CA PHE A 63 3.20 5.28 -8.63
C PHE A 63 3.73 5.50 -7.22
N ASP A 64 5.04 5.30 -7.00
CA ASP A 64 5.67 5.51 -5.68
C ASP A 64 5.57 6.99 -5.24
N GLU A 65 5.75 7.93 -6.16
CA GLU A 65 5.55 9.36 -5.87
C GLU A 65 4.09 9.71 -5.56
N MET A 66 3.13 9.06 -6.21
CA MET A 66 1.71 9.21 -5.88
C MET A 66 1.41 8.66 -4.48
N ILE A 67 1.93 7.49 -4.12
CA ILE A 67 1.76 6.91 -2.78
C ILE A 67 2.32 7.84 -1.70
N LYS A 68 3.54 8.38 -1.88
CA LYS A 68 4.15 9.32 -0.93
C LYS A 68 3.29 10.56 -0.66
N LYS A 69 2.58 11.05 -1.67
CA LYS A 69 1.68 12.21 -1.55
C LYS A 69 0.32 11.86 -0.98
N THR A 70 -0.09 10.60 -1.09
CA THR A 70 -1.44 10.14 -0.76
C THR A 70 -1.52 9.60 0.66
N ILE A 71 -0.52 8.82 1.08
CA ILE A 71 -0.52 8.10 2.35
C ILE A 71 0.45 8.81 3.32
N PRO A 72 0.00 9.17 4.54
CA PRO A 72 0.87 9.72 5.57
C PRO A 72 2.06 8.79 5.84
N GLN A 73 3.26 9.35 5.97
CA GLN A 73 4.49 8.56 6.08
C GLN A 73 4.63 7.86 7.44
N ASP A 74 3.94 8.36 8.46
CA ASP A 74 3.86 7.83 9.81
C ASP A 74 2.68 6.85 10.00
N ALA A 75 1.87 6.62 8.96
CA ALA A 75 0.74 5.70 9.05
C ALA A 75 1.18 4.23 9.02
N VAL A 76 0.70 3.45 9.99
CA VAL A 76 0.84 1.98 9.97
C VAL A 76 -0.36 1.38 9.24
N LEU A 77 -0.14 0.93 8.00
CA LEU A 77 -1.19 0.37 7.15
C LEU A 77 -1.51 -1.08 7.51
N SER A 78 -2.76 -1.49 7.33
CA SER A 78 -3.14 -2.90 7.40
C SER A 78 -2.48 -3.70 6.28
N THR A 79 -2.22 -4.98 6.53
CA THR A 79 -1.70 -5.90 5.51
C THR A 79 -2.63 -6.00 4.29
N SER A 80 -3.95 -5.91 4.50
CA SER A 80 -4.94 -5.88 3.42
C SER A 80 -4.73 -4.68 2.50
N PHE A 81 -4.57 -3.48 3.06
CA PHE A 81 -4.41 -2.27 2.27
C PHE A 81 -3.04 -2.23 1.59
N GLN A 82 -1.98 -2.64 2.27
CA GLN A 82 -0.65 -2.83 1.67
C GLN A 82 -0.70 -3.78 0.47
N ASN A 83 -1.43 -4.89 0.59
CA ASN A 83 -1.62 -5.84 -0.50
C ASN A 83 -2.36 -5.24 -1.69
N TRP A 84 -3.38 -4.43 -1.44
CA TRP A 84 -4.07 -3.72 -2.51
C TRP A 84 -3.16 -2.73 -3.22
N ILE A 85 -2.37 -1.94 -2.49
CA ILE A 85 -1.38 -1.01 -3.07
C ILE A 85 -0.37 -1.77 -3.93
N ASN A 86 0.22 -2.85 -3.41
CA ASN A 86 1.23 -3.64 -4.13
C ASN A 86 0.66 -4.30 -5.39
N ARG A 87 -0.55 -4.85 -5.32
CA ARG A 87 -1.23 -5.42 -6.50
C ARG A 87 -1.49 -4.35 -7.56
N THR A 88 -2.00 -3.20 -7.14
CA THR A 88 -2.28 -2.07 -8.05
C THR A 88 -1.00 -1.61 -8.76
N LYS A 89 0.11 -1.51 -8.03
CA LYS A 89 1.42 -1.21 -8.62
C LYS A 89 1.86 -2.26 -9.64
N ASN A 90 1.80 -3.54 -9.27
CA ASN A 90 2.19 -4.65 -10.13
C ASN A 90 1.34 -4.67 -11.43
N GLU A 91 0.03 -4.53 -11.30
CA GLU A 91 -0.91 -4.48 -12.42
C GLU A 91 -0.63 -3.30 -13.34
N LEU A 92 -0.34 -2.12 -12.79
CA LEU A 92 -0.02 -0.94 -13.59
C LEU A 92 1.32 -1.08 -14.32
N ILE A 93 2.33 -1.70 -13.69
CA ILE A 93 3.65 -1.96 -14.31
C ILE A 93 3.50 -2.82 -15.58
N VAL A 94 2.57 -3.77 -15.59
CA VAL A 94 2.31 -4.64 -16.75
C VAL A 94 1.04 -4.26 -17.50
N ASP A 95 0.50 -3.06 -17.28
CA ASP A 95 -0.69 -2.62 -18.00
C ASP A 95 -0.35 -2.54 -19.49
N SER A 96 -0.85 -3.54 -20.20
CA SER A 96 -0.62 -3.71 -21.62
C SER A 96 -1.08 -2.50 -22.44
N LYS A 97 -1.96 -1.65 -21.91
CA LYS A 97 -2.38 -0.42 -22.60
C LYS A 97 -1.21 0.54 -22.77
N ILE A 98 -0.51 0.90 -21.70
CA ILE A 98 0.65 1.81 -21.72
C ILE A 98 1.75 1.30 -22.66
N ALA A 99 1.93 -0.03 -22.69
CA ALA A 99 2.91 -0.69 -23.55
C ALA A 99 2.47 -0.76 -25.04
N ARG A 100 1.17 -0.70 -25.36
CA ARG A 100 0.66 -0.84 -26.73
C ARG A 100 0.38 0.51 -27.38
N ASP A 101 1.22 0.87 -28.35
CA ASP A 101 1.03 2.08 -29.14
C ASP A 101 -0.34 2.15 -29.83
N ASP A 102 -0.84 1.02 -30.32
CA ASP A 102 -2.09 0.96 -31.09
C ASP A 102 -3.30 1.45 -30.29
N TYR A 103 -3.27 1.32 -28.96
CA TYR A 103 -4.31 1.86 -28.08
C TYR A 103 -4.35 3.40 -28.09
N PHE A 104 -3.21 4.05 -28.36
CA PHE A 104 -3.08 5.51 -28.32
C PHE A 104 -2.92 6.15 -29.71
N LYS A 105 -2.57 5.37 -30.74
CA LYS A 105 -2.41 5.85 -32.12
C LYS A 105 -3.68 6.43 -32.70
N ALA A 106 -4.84 5.84 -32.38
CA ALA A 106 -6.13 6.24 -32.93
C ALA A 106 -7.10 6.52 -31.79
N GLN A 107 -7.43 7.80 -31.57
CA GLN A 107 -8.42 8.18 -30.59
C GLN A 107 -9.61 8.83 -31.29
N THR A 108 -10.79 8.31 -31.00
CA THR A 108 -12.06 8.93 -31.41
C THR A 108 -12.61 9.64 -30.19
N ASN A 109 -12.82 10.95 -30.29
CA ASN A 109 -13.58 11.68 -29.30
C ASN A 109 -15.05 11.28 -29.48
N PHE A 110 -15.62 10.56 -28.52
CA PHE A 110 -17.00 10.07 -28.62
C PHE A 110 -18.06 11.16 -28.45
N GLU A 111 -17.68 12.33 -27.92
CA GLU A 111 -18.58 13.49 -27.76
C GLU A 111 -18.61 14.35 -29.03
N THR A 112 -17.47 14.54 -29.70
CA THR A 112 -17.37 15.37 -30.92
C THR A 112 -17.38 14.55 -32.21
N GLY A 113 -17.13 13.24 -32.14
CA GLY A 113 -16.95 12.35 -33.29
C GLY A 113 -15.60 12.51 -34.00
N GLU A 114 -14.71 13.38 -33.50
CA GLU A 114 -13.44 13.68 -34.14
C GLU A 114 -12.43 12.53 -33.97
N TYR A 115 -11.76 12.21 -35.07
CA TYR A 115 -10.71 11.20 -35.11
C TYR A 115 -9.35 11.89 -35.11
N THR A 116 -8.51 11.55 -34.13
CA THR A 116 -7.15 12.05 -34.01
C THR A 116 -6.17 10.89 -34.13
N GLU A 117 -5.17 11.04 -34.99
CA GLU A 117 -4.09 10.06 -35.16
C GLU A 117 -2.81 10.58 -34.48
N ASN A 118 -2.42 9.98 -33.36
CA ASN A 118 -1.24 10.39 -32.60
C ASN A 118 0.02 9.74 -33.19
N LYS A 119 1.06 10.55 -33.46
CA LYS A 119 2.36 10.09 -33.97
C LYS A 119 3.51 10.72 -33.19
N GLY A 120 4.64 10.01 -33.11
CA GLY A 120 5.86 10.52 -32.46
C GLY A 120 5.61 10.99 -31.03
N ASN A 121 5.88 12.27 -30.75
CA ASN A 121 5.74 12.86 -29.41
C ASN A 121 4.28 12.92 -28.93
N ASP A 122 3.29 13.02 -29.81
CA ASP A 122 1.88 13.05 -29.43
C ASP A 122 1.42 11.70 -28.85
N LEU A 123 2.01 10.60 -29.34
CA LEU A 123 1.77 9.27 -28.81
C LEU A 123 2.34 9.12 -27.39
N LEU A 124 3.54 9.66 -27.16
CA LEU A 124 4.14 9.68 -25.82
C LEU A 124 3.31 10.52 -24.86
N LYS A 125 2.84 11.69 -25.30
CA LYS A 125 1.96 12.55 -24.51
C LYS A 125 0.66 11.84 -24.13
N ALA A 126 0.00 11.18 -25.09
CA ALA A 126 -1.22 10.42 -24.81
C ALA A 126 -1.02 9.30 -23.77
N LYS A 127 0.14 8.64 -23.78
CA LYS A 127 0.52 7.65 -22.76
C LYS A 127 0.75 8.29 -21.38
N MET A 128 1.42 9.45 -21.34
CA MET A 128 1.62 10.21 -20.10
C MET A 128 0.28 10.65 -19.51
N ASP A 129 -0.59 11.25 -20.31
CA ASP A 129 -1.92 11.72 -19.89
C ASP A 129 -2.77 10.55 -19.34
N TYR A 130 -2.70 9.38 -19.98
CA TYR A 130 -3.37 8.17 -19.48
C TYR A 130 -2.80 7.71 -18.14
N LEU A 131 -1.47 7.70 -17.98
CA LEU A 131 -0.84 7.33 -16.72
C LEU A 131 -1.25 8.31 -15.61
N GLU A 132 -1.19 9.61 -15.86
CA GLU A 132 -1.61 10.65 -14.90
C GLU A 132 -3.07 10.51 -14.49
N MET A 133 -3.97 10.32 -15.46
CA MET A 133 -5.39 10.08 -15.20
C MET A 133 -5.57 8.82 -14.34
N THR A 134 -4.85 7.74 -14.63
CA THR A 134 -4.96 6.48 -13.91
C THR A 134 -4.42 6.61 -12.48
N LEU A 135 -3.27 7.27 -12.30
CA LEU A 135 -2.71 7.56 -10.99
C LEU A 135 -3.64 8.45 -10.15
N SER A 136 -4.26 9.48 -10.76
CA SER A 136 -5.23 10.34 -10.08
C SER A 136 -6.46 9.55 -9.58
N ARG A 137 -6.93 8.58 -10.37
CA ARG A 137 -8.02 7.67 -9.94
C ARG A 137 -7.60 6.81 -8.76
N PHE A 138 -6.39 6.25 -8.77
CA PHE A 138 -5.87 5.46 -7.66
C PHE A 138 -5.68 6.30 -6.39
N GLN A 139 -5.08 7.49 -6.51
CA GLN A 139 -4.95 8.44 -5.42
C GLN A 139 -6.32 8.69 -4.77
N LYS A 140 -7.33 9.05 -5.57
CA LYS A 140 -8.69 9.28 -5.06
C LYS A 140 -9.26 8.03 -4.38
N ALA A 141 -9.06 6.84 -4.95
CA ALA A 141 -9.55 5.59 -4.37
C ALA A 141 -8.89 5.27 -3.02
N PHE A 142 -7.58 5.47 -2.91
CA PHE A 142 -6.83 5.26 -1.67
C PHE A 142 -7.20 6.28 -0.59
N THR A 143 -7.29 7.56 -0.92
CA THR A 143 -7.79 8.60 0.00
C THR A 143 -9.19 8.26 0.49
N THR A 144 -10.11 7.94 -0.42
CA THR A 144 -11.49 7.57 -0.05
C THR A 144 -11.53 6.32 0.83
N HIS A 145 -10.65 5.35 0.59
CA HIS A 145 -10.58 4.14 1.40
C HIS A 145 -10.11 4.43 2.82
N MET A 146 -9.06 5.25 2.97
CA MET A 146 -8.57 5.67 4.28
C MET A 146 -9.61 6.49 5.06
N GLU A 147 -10.37 7.36 4.39
CA GLU A 147 -11.40 8.17 5.03
C GLU A 147 -12.63 7.35 5.43
N ARG A 148 -13.11 6.48 4.54
CA ARG A 148 -14.41 5.78 4.72
C ARG A 148 -14.30 4.39 5.34
N ASN A 149 -13.12 3.79 5.30
CA ASN A 149 -12.83 2.44 5.80
C ASN A 149 -11.51 2.46 6.59
N ALA A 150 -11.36 3.43 7.48
CA ALA A 150 -10.13 3.62 8.25
C ALA A 150 -9.74 2.35 9.05
N ASP A 151 -10.75 1.62 9.56
CA ASP A 151 -10.63 0.33 10.25
C ASP A 151 -9.97 -0.78 9.40
N LYS A 152 -10.07 -0.66 8.07
CA LYS A 152 -9.46 -1.61 7.11
C LYS A 152 -8.21 -1.06 6.45
N ALA A 153 -8.07 0.26 6.40
CA ALA A 153 -6.91 0.91 5.80
C ALA A 153 -5.70 0.87 6.75
N PHE A 154 -5.92 1.15 8.05
CA PHE A 154 -4.88 1.20 9.06
C PHE A 154 -4.81 -0.10 9.86
N ALA A 155 -3.65 -0.39 10.44
CA ALA A 155 -3.44 -1.58 11.25
C ALA A 155 -4.35 -1.58 12.49
N ASP A 156 -4.91 -2.74 12.82
CA ASP A 156 -5.70 -2.93 14.02
C ASP A 156 -4.81 -3.12 15.26
N GLU A 157 -5.42 -3.27 16.44
CA GLU A 157 -4.70 -3.26 17.71
C GLU A 157 -3.77 -4.48 17.81
N ALA A 158 -4.28 -5.63 17.38
CA ALA A 158 -3.52 -6.88 17.33
C ALA A 158 -2.32 -6.77 16.38
N THR A 159 -2.49 -6.15 15.22
CA THR A 159 -1.44 -5.93 14.23
C THR A 159 -0.39 -4.96 14.77
N LEU A 160 -0.82 -3.86 15.39
CA LEU A 160 0.08 -2.87 16.01
C LEU A 160 0.90 -3.49 17.15
N GLU A 161 0.31 -4.32 18.00
CA GLU A 161 1.04 -5.02 19.06
C GLU A 161 2.09 -6.00 18.50
N LYS A 162 1.81 -6.70 17.40
CA LYS A 162 2.83 -7.52 16.73
C LYS A 162 3.99 -6.67 16.20
N PHE A 163 3.70 -5.52 15.58
CA PHE A 163 4.74 -4.61 15.08
C PHE A 163 5.59 -4.04 16.21
N LYS A 164 4.95 -3.62 17.31
CA LYS A 164 5.62 -3.15 18.51
C LYS A 164 6.56 -4.22 19.08
N ALA A 165 6.09 -5.44 19.25
CA ALA A 165 6.90 -6.56 19.73
C ALA A 165 8.10 -6.84 18.81
N TYR A 166 7.87 -6.83 17.48
CA TYR A 166 8.93 -6.98 16.50
C TYR A 166 10.00 -5.88 16.63
N TYR A 167 9.59 -4.60 16.67
CA TYR A 167 10.54 -3.49 16.75
C TYR A 167 11.27 -3.40 18.08
N ILE A 168 10.63 -3.76 19.20
CA ILE A 168 11.31 -3.91 20.50
C ILE A 168 12.43 -4.95 20.40
N GLN A 169 12.13 -6.12 19.84
CA GLN A 169 13.13 -7.19 19.66
C GLN A 169 14.28 -6.74 18.74
N GLN A 170 14.01 -5.94 17.71
CA GLN A 170 15.07 -5.38 16.88
C GLN A 170 15.90 -4.34 17.64
N SER A 171 15.27 -3.47 18.43
CA SER A 171 15.98 -2.47 19.25
C SER A 171 16.92 -3.14 20.25
N GLU A 172 16.48 -4.21 20.92
CA GLU A 172 17.30 -5.02 21.81
C GLU A 172 18.55 -5.57 21.11
N LYS A 173 18.41 -6.12 19.89
CA LYS A 173 19.55 -6.61 19.10
C LYS A 173 20.54 -5.50 18.73
N VAL A 174 20.05 -4.29 18.45
CA VAL A 174 20.94 -3.15 18.14
C VAL A 174 21.65 -2.67 19.39
N ASN A 175 20.96 -2.63 20.54
CA ASN A 175 21.57 -2.27 21.83
C ASN A 175 22.67 -3.25 22.22
N GLU A 176 22.44 -4.57 22.07
CA GLU A 176 23.48 -5.56 22.33
C GLU A 176 24.73 -5.33 21.47
N ARG A 177 24.57 -4.93 20.20
CA ARG A 177 25.71 -4.63 19.31
C ARG A 177 26.46 -3.39 19.74
N LEU A 178 25.74 -2.34 20.14
CA LEU A 178 26.32 -1.11 20.69
C LEU A 178 27.10 -1.40 21.98
N GLU A 179 26.55 -2.20 22.89
CA GLU A 179 27.21 -2.59 24.14
C GLU A 179 28.45 -3.45 23.93
N LYS A 180 28.39 -4.40 22.98
CA LYS A 180 29.51 -5.29 22.65
C LYS A 180 30.59 -4.62 21.79
N GLY A 181 30.29 -3.48 21.17
CA GLY A 181 31.17 -2.83 20.20
C GLY A 181 31.41 -3.65 18.92
N ASP A 182 30.49 -4.57 18.58
CA ASP A 182 30.56 -5.41 17.38
C ASP A 182 29.58 -4.92 16.32
N PHE A 183 30.14 -4.32 15.27
CA PHE A 183 29.39 -3.72 14.17
C PHE A 183 29.46 -4.52 12.87
N SER A 184 29.97 -5.76 12.91
CA SER A 184 30.11 -6.63 11.74
C SER A 184 28.79 -6.88 10.99
N ALA A 185 27.65 -6.79 11.69
CA ALA A 185 26.32 -6.87 11.10
C ALA A 185 25.98 -5.71 10.14
N TYR A 186 26.76 -4.62 10.18
CA TYR A 186 26.62 -3.43 9.34
C TYR A 186 27.71 -3.35 8.26
N ASP A 187 28.57 -4.36 8.15
CA ASP A 187 29.57 -4.44 7.10
C ASP A 187 28.93 -4.41 5.71
N ARG A 188 29.40 -3.50 4.86
CA ARG A 188 29.07 -3.55 3.44
C ARG A 188 29.99 -4.55 2.78
N LYS A 189 29.40 -5.54 2.12
CA LYS A 189 30.12 -6.60 1.41
C LYS A 189 29.92 -6.48 -0.09
N ASP A 190 30.95 -6.85 -0.85
CA ASP A 190 30.84 -7.01 -2.30
C ASP A 190 30.07 -8.29 -2.67
N LYS A 191 29.95 -8.57 -3.97
CA LYS A 191 29.28 -9.79 -4.48
C LYS A 191 30.01 -11.08 -4.10
N GLU A 192 31.28 -11.00 -3.72
CA GLU A 192 32.15 -12.12 -3.35
C GLU A 192 32.17 -12.35 -1.83
N GLY A 193 31.52 -11.47 -1.06
CA GLY A 193 31.40 -11.56 0.39
C GLY A 193 32.52 -10.86 1.16
N ASN A 194 33.42 -10.13 0.48
CA ASN A 194 34.50 -9.39 1.12
C ASN A 194 33.97 -8.07 1.68
N VAL A 195 34.43 -7.69 2.87
CA VAL A 195 34.05 -6.42 3.50
C VAL A 195 34.73 -5.27 2.76
N ILE A 196 33.92 -4.46 2.07
CA ILE A 196 34.37 -3.24 1.36
C ILE A 196 34.27 -2.00 2.24
N LYS A 197 33.41 -2.02 3.27
CA LYS A 197 33.33 -0.99 4.30
C LYS A 197 32.90 -1.65 5.60
N ALA A 198 33.73 -1.53 6.64
CA ALA A 198 33.37 -1.99 7.97
C ALA A 198 32.18 -1.17 8.50
N GLY A 199 31.27 -1.85 9.17
CA GLY A 199 30.20 -1.21 9.93
C GLY A 199 30.78 -0.37 11.06
N SER A 200 30.11 0.74 11.39
CA SER A 200 30.52 1.61 12.49
C SER A 200 29.45 1.73 13.58
N GLU A 201 29.86 2.35 14.70
CA GLU A 201 28.92 2.71 15.76
C GLU A 201 27.85 3.66 15.26
N GLU A 202 28.21 4.62 14.39
CA GLU A 202 27.25 5.55 13.78
C GLU A 202 26.21 4.82 12.92
N ASP A 203 26.61 3.78 12.18
CA ASP A 203 25.67 2.96 11.41
C ASP A 203 24.67 2.24 12.35
N ALA A 204 25.14 1.73 13.50
CA ALA A 204 24.31 1.10 14.51
C ALA A 204 23.38 2.10 15.22
N GLN A 205 23.88 3.29 15.57
CA GLN A 205 23.08 4.37 16.17
C GLN A 205 22.01 4.87 15.20
N GLN A 206 22.33 5.00 13.90
CA GLN A 206 21.34 5.36 12.89
C GLN A 206 20.26 4.29 12.75
N HIS A 207 20.65 3.00 12.76
CA HIS A 207 19.68 1.91 12.74
C HIS A 207 18.77 1.94 13.98
N LYS A 208 19.32 2.19 15.17
CA LYS A 208 18.55 2.38 16.40
C LYS A 208 17.57 3.54 16.27
N SER A 209 18.02 4.70 15.83
CA SER A 209 17.18 5.88 15.61
C SER A 209 16.01 5.60 14.66
N ASN A 210 16.25 4.84 13.58
CA ASN A 210 15.19 4.43 12.67
C ASN A 210 14.18 3.48 13.36
N ILE A 211 14.64 2.52 14.17
CA ILE A 211 13.75 1.64 14.94
C ILE A 211 12.93 2.43 15.96
N ASP A 212 13.56 3.39 16.66
CA ASP A 212 12.89 4.23 17.65
C ASP A 212 11.80 5.11 17.00
N SER A 213 12.05 5.60 15.78
CA SER A 213 11.02 6.29 14.97
C SER A 213 9.84 5.36 14.67
N LEU A 214 10.11 4.12 14.23
CA LEU A 214 9.07 3.14 13.91
C LEU A 214 8.24 2.76 15.16
N LEU A 215 8.89 2.63 16.33
CA LEU A 215 8.21 2.42 17.61
C LEU A 215 7.32 3.61 17.98
N SER A 216 7.80 4.84 17.75
CA SER A 216 7.02 6.06 17.98
C SER A 216 5.78 6.10 17.10
N ASP A 217 5.90 5.76 15.81
CA ASP A 217 4.78 5.75 14.88
C ASP A 217 3.74 4.67 15.24
N VAL A 218 4.19 3.47 15.65
CA VAL A 218 3.30 2.44 16.19
C VAL A 218 2.58 2.92 17.45
N ALA A 219 3.29 3.59 18.37
CA ALA A 219 2.71 4.10 19.61
C ALA A 219 1.65 5.19 19.34
N LYS A 220 1.89 6.10 18.39
CA LYS A 220 0.90 7.09 17.95
C LYS A 220 -0.32 6.42 17.35
N ALA A 221 -0.13 5.45 16.46
CA ALA A 221 -1.24 4.71 15.86
C ALA A 221 -2.09 3.98 16.91
N GLN A 222 -1.46 3.41 17.95
CA GLN A 222 -2.17 2.81 19.08
C GLN A 222 -3.00 3.84 19.87
N GLN A 223 -2.44 5.03 20.12
CA GLN A 223 -3.17 6.11 20.80
C GLN A 223 -4.38 6.59 19.99
N GLU A 224 -4.21 6.78 18.69
CA GLU A 224 -5.29 7.19 17.78
C GLU A 224 -6.40 6.13 17.69
N GLN A 225 -6.04 4.85 17.70
CA GLN A 225 -7.00 3.76 17.70
C GLN A 225 -7.79 3.70 19.01
N ASN A 226 -7.10 3.84 20.15
CA ASN A 226 -7.74 3.87 21.47
C ASN A 226 -8.68 5.08 21.65
N ALA A 227 -8.30 6.24 21.10
CA ALA A 227 -9.15 7.44 21.09
C ALA A 227 -10.46 7.21 20.31
N LYS A 228 -10.39 6.57 19.13
CA LYS A 228 -11.57 6.21 18.33
C LYS A 228 -12.49 5.22 19.05
N THR A 229 -11.93 4.24 19.75
CA THR A 229 -12.70 3.28 20.56
C THR A 229 -13.41 3.96 21.73
N GLN A 230 -12.79 4.97 22.37
CA GLN A 230 -13.41 5.72 23.47
C GLN A 230 -14.54 6.65 22.98
N GLU A 231 -14.41 7.28 21.82
CA GLU A 231 -15.48 8.10 21.23
C GLU A 231 -16.72 7.25 20.89
N GLN A 232 -16.56 6.03 20.36
CA GLN A 232 -17.68 5.12 20.08
C GLN A 232 -18.42 4.64 21.34
N VAL A 233 -17.74 4.47 22.48
CA VAL A 233 -18.39 4.06 23.74
C VAL A 233 -19.17 5.22 24.38
N THR A 234 -18.87 6.46 24.02
CA THR A 234 -19.50 7.64 24.63
C THR A 234 -20.79 8.07 23.92
N GLU A 235 -21.02 7.64 22.67
CA GLU A 235 -22.24 7.99 21.91
C GLU A 235 -23.46 7.10 22.19
N ASP A 236 -23.32 6.00 22.95
CA ASP A 236 -24.41 5.03 23.16
C ASP A 236 -25.24 5.24 24.45
N TYR A 237 -25.15 6.41 25.09
CA TYR A 237 -25.98 6.75 26.27
C TYR A 237 -26.98 7.89 26.02
N VAL A 238 -27.78 7.78 24.94
CA VAL A 238 -29.05 8.53 24.80
C VAL A 238 -30.23 7.57 24.98
N GLY A 239 -30.25 6.87 26.12
CA GLY A 239 -31.31 5.93 26.48
C GLY A 239 -32.01 6.19 27.82
N ASP A 240 -31.50 7.09 28.66
CA ASP A 240 -31.89 7.12 30.10
C ASP A 240 -32.61 8.41 30.56
N THR A 241 -33.02 9.28 29.63
CA THR A 241 -33.80 10.49 29.96
C THR A 241 -35.29 10.40 29.65
N LEU A 242 -35.76 9.34 28.97
CA LEU A 242 -37.20 9.14 28.70
C LEU A 242 -37.95 8.44 29.85
N ASP A 243 -37.27 7.64 30.66
CA ASP A 243 -37.91 6.84 31.72
C ASP A 243 -38.18 7.62 33.03
N LYS A 244 -37.63 8.83 33.16
CA LYS A 244 -37.96 9.74 34.28
C LYS A 244 -39.17 10.65 34.02
N ILE A 245 -39.61 10.79 32.77
CA ILE A 245 -40.78 11.62 32.43
C ILE A 245 -42.09 10.82 32.52
N HIS A 246 -42.05 9.50 32.37
CA HIS A 246 -43.25 8.64 32.46
C HIS A 246 -43.61 8.17 33.89
N LYS A 247 -42.81 8.50 34.91
CA LYS A 247 -43.13 8.25 36.34
C LYS A 247 -43.62 9.50 37.09
N MET A 248 -43.87 10.60 36.40
CA MET A 248 -44.53 11.80 36.95
C MET A 248 -45.84 12.13 36.23
N ARG A 249 -46.67 11.11 36.00
CA ARG A 249 -48.10 11.28 35.72
C ARG A 249 -48.92 10.33 36.57
#